data_AF-A0A6L9ZDK0-F1
#
_entry.id   AF-A0A6L9ZDK0-F1
#
_cell.length_a   1.000
_cell.length_b   1.000
_cell.length_c   1.000
_cell.angle_alpha   90.00
_cell.angle_beta   90.00
_cell.angle_gamma   90.00
#
_symmetry.space_group_name_H-M   'P 1'
#
loop_
_entity.id
_entity.type
_entity.pdbx_description
1 polymer ?
#
loop_
_entity_poly.entity_id
_entity_poly.type
_entity_poly.pdbx_seq_one_letter_code
_entity_poly.pdbx_strand_id
1 'polypeptide(L)'
;MLNSLDPVVTQTNLDLLNLDPLTPETRVRLLRFPLGKDDSVLLPLEQITEIIRVNVPEVLLVPEMPSCILGIGNWRSEMLWLVDLNQLVGY
;
A
#
# COMPACT_ATOMS: atom_id res chain seq x y z
N MET A 1 -18.95 41.99 7.11
CA MET A 1 -18.92 41.03 5.99
C MET A 1 -18.57 39.66 6.56
N LEU A 2 -19.53 38.75 6.54
CA LEU A 2 -19.36 37.31 6.78
C LEU A 2 -18.81 36.66 5.50
N ASN A 3 -17.94 35.67 5.66
CA ASN A 3 -17.84 34.41 4.91
C ASN A 3 -16.59 33.68 5.46
N SER A 4 -16.76 32.76 6.41
CA SER A 4 -17.11 31.34 6.21
C SER A 4 -16.22 30.65 5.19
N LEU A 5 -15.28 29.85 5.70
CA LEU A 5 -15.11 28.46 5.29
C LEU A 5 -14.70 27.66 6.53
N ASP A 6 -15.71 27.24 7.29
CA ASP A 6 -15.59 26.12 8.21
C ASP A 6 -15.35 24.84 7.40
N PRO A 7 -14.40 23.98 7.77
CA PRO A 7 -14.55 22.54 7.65
C PRO A 7 -14.90 22.00 9.04
N VAL A 8 -15.99 22.49 9.61
CA VAL A 8 -16.68 21.77 10.69
C VAL A 8 -17.44 20.64 10.02
N VAL A 9 -17.35 19.46 10.64
CA VAL A 9 -18.08 18.23 10.36
C VAL A 9 -17.53 17.33 9.26
N THR A 10 -16.46 16.62 9.59
CA THR A 10 -16.65 15.17 9.70
C THR A 10 -16.08 14.70 11.04
N GLN A 11 -16.56 15.36 12.11
CA GLN A 11 -16.56 14.81 13.45
C GLN A 11 -17.59 13.69 13.46
N THR A 12 -17.14 12.45 13.33
CA THR A 12 -17.90 11.31 13.83
C THR A 12 -16.92 10.36 14.52
N ASN A 13 -17.01 10.34 15.86
CA ASN A 13 -16.51 9.29 16.76
C ASN A 13 -14.99 9.09 16.96
N LEU A 14 -14.17 10.13 17.10
CA LEU A 14 -12.80 9.97 17.65
C LEU A 14 -12.54 10.73 18.97
N ASP A 15 -13.35 11.74 19.30
CA ASP A 15 -13.15 12.59 20.50
C ASP A 15 -13.45 11.86 21.83
N LEU A 16 -14.18 10.73 21.81
CA LEU A 16 -14.48 9.93 23.01
C LEU A 16 -13.27 9.18 23.58
N LEU A 17 -12.17 9.10 22.82
CA LEU A 17 -11.00 8.30 23.17
C LEU A 17 -9.83 9.10 23.74
N ASN A 18 -9.95 10.43 23.90
CA ASN A 18 -8.86 11.29 24.42
C ASN A 18 -7.49 10.99 23.76
N LEU A 19 -7.49 10.71 22.46
CA LEU A 19 -6.24 10.43 21.76
C LEU A 19 -5.55 11.75 21.49
N ASP A 20 -4.35 11.91 22.05
CA ASP A 20 -3.50 13.06 21.72
C ASP A 20 -3.25 13.08 20.21
N PRO A 21 -3.36 14.24 19.56
CA PRO A 21 -3.11 14.35 18.14
C PRO A 21 -1.67 13.91 17.84
N LEU A 22 -1.48 13.09 16.80
CA LEU A 22 -0.17 12.59 16.39
C LEU A 22 0.79 13.77 16.15
N THR A 23 1.78 13.88 17.03
CA THR A 23 2.85 14.85 16.89
C THR A 23 3.64 14.57 15.60
N PRO A 24 4.21 15.59 14.93
CA PRO A 24 4.93 15.39 13.68
C PRO A 24 6.00 14.29 13.74
N GLU A 25 6.67 14.14 14.88
CA GLU A 25 7.65 13.09 15.18
C GLU A 25 7.08 11.67 15.30
N THR A 26 5.77 11.51 15.51
CA THR A 26 5.08 10.20 15.53
C THR A 26 4.34 9.90 14.23
N ARG A 27 4.33 10.83 13.26
CA ARG A 27 3.67 10.63 11.96
C ARG A 27 4.47 9.66 11.09
N VAL A 28 3.82 8.57 10.71
CA VAL A 28 4.36 7.62 9.73
C VAL A 28 3.78 7.93 8.35
N ARG A 29 4.62 7.90 7.31
CA ARG A 29 4.14 7.99 5.93
C ARG A 29 3.80 6.60 5.43
N LEU A 30 2.61 6.44 4.89
CA LEU A 30 2.11 5.17 4.40
C LEU A 30 1.74 5.29 2.92
N LEU A 31 2.12 4.30 2.12
CA LEU A 31 1.57 4.10 0.78
C LEU A 31 0.27 3.32 0.90
N ARG A 32 -0.81 3.87 0.33
CA ARG A 32 -2.09 3.15 0.19
C ARG A 32 -2.22 2.61 -1.23
N PHE A 33 -2.59 1.34 -1.35
CA PHE A 33 -2.86 0.68 -2.63
C PHE A 33 -4.04 -0.29 -2.50
N PRO A 34 -4.79 -0.54 -3.59
CA PRO A 34 -5.93 -1.45 -3.56
C PRO A 34 -5.49 -2.91 -3.39
N LEU A 35 -6.31 -3.69 -2.68
CA LEU A 35 -6.19 -5.13 -2.54
C LEU A 35 -7.59 -5.73 -2.67
N GLY A 36 -7.74 -6.70 -3.57
CA GLY A 36 -9.04 -7.22 -3.96
C GLY A 36 -9.88 -6.15 -4.67
N LYS A 37 -11.19 -6.18 -4.45
CA LYS A 37 -12.15 -5.25 -5.10
C LYS A 37 -12.40 -3.98 -4.31
N ASP A 38 -12.57 -4.11 -3.00
CA ASP A 38 -13.08 -3.03 -2.14
C ASP A 38 -12.12 -2.62 -1.03
N ASP A 39 -11.07 -3.42 -0.80
CA ASP A 39 -10.13 -3.20 0.29
C ASP A 39 -8.87 -2.44 -0.18
N SER A 40 -8.17 -1.86 0.79
CA SER A 40 -6.88 -1.21 0.57
C SER A 40 -5.93 -1.53 1.71
N VAL A 41 -4.65 -1.66 1.36
CA VAL A 41 -3.58 -1.93 2.32
C VAL A 41 -2.71 -0.70 2.46
N LEU A 42 -2.09 -0.56 3.62
CA LEU A 42 -1.13 0.48 3.96
C LEU A 42 0.25 -0.16 4.18
N LEU A 43 1.27 0.38 3.51
CA LEU A 43 2.68 0.01 3.73
C LEU A 43 3.49 1.21 4.18
N PRO A 44 4.36 1.09 5.21
CA PRO A 44 5.30 2.14 5.57
C PRO A 44 6.18 2.53 4.39
N LEU A 45 6.21 3.82 4.07
CA LEU A 45 6.95 4.32 2.92
C LEU A 45 8.46 4.06 3.07
N GLU A 46 8.94 4.01 4.30
CA GLU A 46 10.34 3.71 4.64
C GLU A 46 10.75 2.27 4.27
N GLN A 47 9.79 1.36 4.07
CA GLN A 47 10.04 0.00 3.62
C GLN A 47 9.96 -0.15 2.09
N ILE A 48 9.63 0.92 1.36
CA ILE A 48 9.40 0.89 -0.08
C ILE A 48 10.63 1.42 -0.80
N THR A 49 11.27 0.56 -1.60
CA THR A 49 12.42 0.95 -2.41
C THR A 49 11.99 1.77 -3.63
N GLU A 50 10.99 1.30 -4.38
CA GLU A 50 10.53 1.93 -5.62
C GLU A 50 9.10 1.47 -5.97
N ILE A 51 8.36 2.31 -6.71
CA ILE A 51 7.08 1.93 -7.33
C ILE A 51 7.30 1.83 -8.83
N ILE A 52 7.33 0.60 -9.34
CA ILE A 52 7.53 0.31 -10.77
C ILE A 52 6.27 -0.31 -11.37
N ARG A 53 6.12 -0.17 -12.69
CA ARG A 53 5.14 -0.94 -13.46
C ARG A 53 5.80 -2.22 -13.95
N VAL A 54 5.22 -3.36 -13.59
CA VAL A 54 5.70 -4.66 -14.04
C VAL A 54 5.21 -4.93 -15.45
N ASN A 55 6.12 -5.25 -16.37
CA ASN A 55 5.79 -5.74 -17.70
C ASN A 55 5.61 -7.27 -17.64
N VAL A 56 4.38 -7.75 -17.57
CA VAL A 56 4.07 -9.19 -17.38
C VAL A 56 4.76 -10.11 -18.41
N PRO A 57 4.80 -9.78 -19.71
CA PRO A 57 5.58 -10.51 -20.71
C PRO A 57 7.07 -10.72 -20.42
N GLU A 58 7.70 -9.87 -19.60
CA GLU A 58 9.13 -9.96 -19.26
C GLU A 58 9.38 -10.80 -17.99
N VAL A 59 8.31 -11.28 -17.35
CA VAL A 59 8.42 -12.12 -16.16
C VAL A 59 8.79 -13.54 -16.54
N LEU A 60 9.90 -14.03 -15.98
CA LEU A 60 10.35 -15.40 -16.16
C LEU A 60 9.54 -16.32 -15.23
N LEU A 61 8.67 -17.13 -15.82
CA LEU A 61 7.88 -18.12 -15.08
C LEU A 61 8.76 -19.24 -14.53
N VAL A 62 8.51 -19.62 -13.28
CA VAL A 62 9.22 -20.72 -12.61
C VAL A 62 8.24 -21.87 -12.36
N PRO A 63 8.52 -23.10 -12.85
CA PRO A 63 7.65 -24.25 -12.63
C PRO A 63 7.50 -24.61 -11.15
N GLU A 64 6.41 -25.33 -10.82
CA GLU A 64 6.15 -25.89 -9.48
C GLU A 64 6.13 -24.86 -8.33
N MET A 65 5.85 -23.60 -8.64
CA MET A 65 5.73 -22.54 -7.63
C MET A 65 4.31 -22.47 -7.04
N PRO A 66 4.17 -21.96 -5.80
CA PRO A 66 2.88 -21.57 -5.26
C PRO A 66 2.15 -20.59 -6.18
N SER A 67 0.82 -20.62 -6.18
CA SER A 67 0.00 -19.80 -7.11
C SER A 67 0.20 -18.28 -6.95
N CYS A 68 0.64 -17.84 -5.77
CA CYS A 68 0.95 -16.43 -5.50
C CYS A 68 2.27 -15.96 -6.12
N ILE A 69 3.12 -16.86 -6.62
CA ILE A 69 4.37 -16.49 -7.27
C ILE A 69 4.11 -16.27 -8.76
N LEU A 70 4.32 -15.04 -9.24
CA LEU A 70 4.22 -14.69 -10.65
C LEU A 70 5.46 -15.12 -11.43
N GLY A 71 6.62 -15.18 -10.77
CA GLY A 71 7.90 -15.58 -11.37
C GLY A 71 9.03 -14.66 -10.93
N ILE A 72 10.04 -14.51 -11.78
CA ILE A 72 11.21 -13.67 -11.53
C ILE A 72 11.25 -12.53 -12.55
N GLY A 73 11.37 -11.30 -12.06
CA GLY A 73 11.55 -10.10 -12.87
C GLY A 73 12.96 -9.55 -12.76
N ASN A 74 13.42 -8.84 -13.79
CA ASN A 74 14.65 -8.06 -13.71
C ASN A 74 14.35 -6.64 -13.21
N TRP A 75 15.11 -6.19 -12.22
CA TRP A 75 15.13 -4.81 -11.76
C TRP A 75 16.57 -4.35 -11.68
N ARG A 76 16.99 -3.48 -12.61
CA ARG A 76 18.33 -2.85 -12.63
C ARG A 76 19.48 -3.85 -12.46
N SER A 77 19.43 -4.96 -13.20
CA SER A 77 20.40 -6.06 -13.13
C SER A 77 20.32 -6.93 -11.88
N GLU A 78 19.32 -6.73 -11.02
CA GLU A 78 18.95 -7.65 -9.95
C GLU A 78 17.74 -8.50 -10.36
N MET A 79 17.70 -9.74 -9.89
CA MET A 79 16.59 -10.66 -10.13
C MET A 79 15.71 -10.68 -8.90
N LEU A 80 14.46 -10.24 -9.04
CA LEU A 80 13.50 -10.12 -7.94
C LEU A 80 12.37 -11.13 -8.12
N TRP A 81 11.93 -11.72 -7.01
CA TRP A 81 10.69 -12.50 -6.97
C TRP A 81 9.49 -11.57 -7.09
N LEU A 82 8.60 -11.89 -8.01
CA LEU A 82 7.34 -11.21 -8.19
C LEU A 82 6.23 -12.04 -7.55
N VAL A 83 5.53 -11.43 -6.60
CA VAL A 83 4.49 -12.08 -5.81
C VAL A 83 3.18 -11.30 -5.97
N ASP A 84 2.12 -12.02 -6.32
CA ASP A 84 0.75 -11.49 -6.32
C ASP A 84 0.24 -11.44 -4.88
N LEU A 85 0.13 -10.22 -4.35
CA LEU A 85 -0.35 -10.00 -2.98
C LEU A 85 -1.80 -10.42 -2.79
N ASN A 86 -2.66 -10.36 -3.80
CA ASN A 86 -4.06 -10.83 -3.67
C ASN A 86 -4.07 -12.32 -3.34
N GLN A 87 -3.37 -13.10 -4.15
CA GLN A 87 -3.29 -14.55 -3.92
C GLN A 87 -2.50 -14.91 -2.66
N LEU A 88 -1.46 -14.14 -2.30
CA LEU A 88 -0.68 -14.40 -1.10
C LEU A 88 -1.51 -14.27 0.18
N VAL A 89 -2.36 -13.25 0.25
CA VAL A 89 -3.16 -12.96 1.45
C VAL A 89 -4.60 -13.49 1.38
N GLY A 90 -5.02 -14.05 0.23
CA GLY A 90 -6.28 -14.77 0.06
C GLY A 90 -7.48 -13.92 -0.36
N TYR A 91 -7.26 -12.90 -1.21
CA TYR A 91 -8.29 -12.02 -1.79
C TYR A 91 -8.71 -12.43 -3.20
#